data_AF-A0A3G4VJT4-F1
#
_entry.id   AF-A0A3G4VJT4-F1
#
_cell.length_a   1.000
_cell.length_b   1.000
_cell.length_c   1.000
_cell.angle_alpha   90.00
_cell.angle_beta   90.00
_cell.angle_gamma   90.00
#
_symmetry.space_group_name_H-M   'P 1'
#
loop_
_entity.id
_entity.type
_entity.pdbx_description
1 polymer ?
#
loop_
_entity_poly.entity_id
_entity_poly.type
_entity_poly.pdbx_seq_one_letter_code
_entity_poly.pdbx_strand_id
1 'polypeptide(L)'
;MLQSKDFIIRVPKRWCEVLPEKNIQTNPAPMVEGSIERPIVNTALYDDMIEPITPEASQVFEAFREAINDVGINFVVEEGTAIFINNHIALHSRTAFEPYFDENDRQSRWLQRVFVNDYLWGFRDWQCEKDRVFTPRDNVLCE
;
A
#
# COMPACT_ATOMS: atom_id res chain seq x y z
N MET A 1 -5.38 -17.11 -10.13
CA MET A 1 -3.99 -17.28 -9.67
C MET A 1 -3.43 -15.99 -9.06
N LEU A 2 -3.32 -14.84 -9.74
CA LEU A 2 -3.26 -13.53 -9.01
C LEU A 2 -4.55 -12.71 -9.12
N GLN A 3 -5.29 -12.92 -10.21
CA GLN A 3 -6.62 -12.35 -10.46
C GLN A 3 -7.77 -13.15 -9.82
N SER A 4 -7.48 -14.22 -9.09
CA SER A 4 -8.53 -14.98 -8.38
C SER A 4 -8.78 -14.37 -7.00
N LYS A 5 -10.01 -14.51 -6.52
CA LYS A 5 -10.47 -13.99 -5.23
C LYS A 5 -10.06 -14.91 -4.07
N ASP A 6 -8.76 -15.13 -3.95
CA ASP A 6 -8.18 -16.07 -2.98
C ASP A 6 -7.26 -15.39 -1.96
N PHE A 7 -7.35 -14.07 -1.82
CA PHE A 7 -6.51 -13.28 -0.91
C PHE A 7 -7.35 -12.36 -0.04
N ILE A 8 -7.08 -12.35 1.26
CA ILE A 8 -7.61 -11.37 2.20
C ILE A 8 -6.54 -10.30 2.41
N ILE A 9 -6.93 -9.03 2.31
CA ILE A 9 -6.04 -7.88 2.54
C ILE A 9 -6.46 -7.22 3.84
N ARG A 10 -5.56 -7.21 4.83
CA ARG A 10 -5.77 -6.58 6.13
C ARG A 10 -5.31 -5.13 6.11
N VAL A 11 -5.92 -4.29 6.93
CA VAL A 11 -5.42 -2.91 7.10
C VAL A 11 -4.05 -2.90 7.79
N PRO A 12 -3.18 -1.91 7.49
CA PRO A 12 -1.88 -1.83 8.14
C PRO A 12 -2.03 -1.70 9.66
N LYS A 13 -1.12 -2.31 10.43
CA LYS A 13 -1.14 -2.30 11.91
C LYS A 13 -1.37 -0.93 12.54
N ARG A 14 -0.76 0.12 11.99
CA ARG A 14 -0.94 1.51 12.45
C ARG A 14 -2.40 1.96 12.42
N TRP A 15 -3.20 1.46 11.48
CA TRP A 15 -4.63 1.74 11.39
C TRP A 15 -5.45 0.89 12.37
N CYS A 16 -5.05 -0.36 12.65
CA CYS A 16 -5.69 -1.17 13.69
C CYS A 16 -5.67 -0.53 15.07
N GLU A 17 -4.69 0.34 15.34
CA GLU A 17 -4.55 1.05 16.63
C GLU A 17 -5.50 2.25 16.78
N VAL A 18 -5.90 2.87 15.66
CA VAL A 18 -6.74 4.08 15.64
C VAL A 18 -8.18 3.81 15.23
N LEU A 19 -8.44 2.73 14.50
CA LEU A 19 -9.79 2.38 14.07
C LEU A 19 -10.54 1.66 15.21
N PRO A 20 -11.85 1.95 15.38
CA PRO A 20 -12.66 1.33 16.42
C PRO A 20 -12.75 -0.20 16.26
N GLU A 21 -12.72 -0.68 15.02
CA GLU A 21 -12.63 -2.09 14.68
C GLU A 21 -11.19 -2.51 14.42
N LYS A 22 -10.70 -3.51 15.16
CA LYS A 22 -9.30 -3.93 15.14
C LYS A 22 -8.94 -4.93 14.03
N ASN A 23 -9.94 -5.49 13.35
CA ASN A 23 -9.79 -6.56 12.35
C ASN A 23 -10.43 -6.19 11.01
N ILE A 24 -10.17 -4.97 10.53
CA ILE A 24 -10.68 -4.56 9.23
C ILE A 24 -9.85 -5.25 8.14
N GLN A 25 -10.56 -5.95 7.28
CA GLN A 25 -9.98 -6.70 6.18
C GLN A 25 -10.96 -6.73 5.02
N THR A 26 -10.44 -6.98 3.82
CA THR A 26 -11.30 -7.16 2.65
C THR A 26 -12.03 -8.50 2.73
N ASN A 27 -13.15 -8.59 2.01
CA ASN A 27 -13.59 -9.87 1.48
C ASN A 27 -12.49 -10.48 0.58
N PRO A 28 -12.52 -11.80 0.30
CA PRO A 28 -11.57 -12.40 -0.64
C PRO A 28 -11.53 -11.64 -1.97
N ALA A 29 -10.34 -11.16 -2.31
CA ALA A 29 -10.08 -10.24 -3.39
C ALA A 29 -8.86 -10.70 -4.21
N PRO A 30 -8.76 -10.27 -5.48
CA PRO A 30 -7.55 -10.51 -6.27
C PRO A 30 -6.43 -9.55 -5.86
N MET A 31 -5.18 -10.02 -5.92
CA MET A 31 -4.02 -9.16 -5.74
C MET A 31 -3.73 -8.30 -6.98
N VAL A 32 -4.10 -8.79 -8.16
CA VAL A 32 -3.93 -8.10 -9.44
C VAL A 32 -5.24 -8.16 -10.21
N GLU A 33 -5.68 -7.03 -10.72
CA GLU A 33 -6.86 -6.88 -11.58
C GLU A 33 -6.47 -6.33 -12.96
N GLY A 34 -7.44 -6.25 -13.87
CA GLY A 34 -7.22 -5.71 -15.22
C GLY A 34 -6.54 -6.70 -16.16
N SER A 35 -6.17 -6.21 -17.36
CA SER A 35 -5.46 -7.02 -18.34
C SER A 35 -3.95 -6.99 -18.10
N ILE A 36 -3.20 -7.85 -18.79
CA ILE A 36 -1.73 -7.87 -18.66
C ILE A 36 -1.08 -6.58 -19.18
N GLU A 37 -1.71 -5.89 -20.12
CA GLU A 37 -1.25 -4.60 -20.66
C GLU A 37 -1.58 -3.43 -19.73
N ARG A 38 -2.55 -3.61 -18.83
CA ARG A 38 -3.04 -2.58 -17.90
C ARG A 38 -3.42 -3.21 -16.56
N PRO A 39 -2.45 -3.79 -15.84
CA PRO A 39 -2.73 -4.40 -14.55
C PRO A 39 -3.06 -3.32 -13.52
N ILE A 40 -3.85 -3.67 -12.52
CA ILE A 40 -4.03 -2.89 -11.30
C ILE A 40 -3.60 -3.76 -10.13
N VAL A 41 -2.68 -3.27 -9.32
CA VAL A 41 -2.07 -3.99 -8.19
C VAL A 41 -2.77 -3.55 -6.91
N ASN A 42 -3.51 -4.46 -6.30
CA ASN A 42 -4.27 -4.27 -5.08
C ASN A 42 -3.59 -5.00 -3.91
N THR A 43 -2.30 -4.80 -3.70
CA THR A 43 -1.58 -5.51 -2.64
C THR A 43 -0.60 -4.62 -1.89
N ALA A 44 -0.40 -4.96 -0.62
CA ALA A 44 0.57 -4.34 0.26
C ALA A 44 1.37 -5.45 0.97
N LEU A 45 2.65 -5.58 0.63
CA LEU A 45 3.53 -6.67 1.10
C LEU A 45 4.21 -6.34 2.44
N TYR A 46 3.43 -5.92 3.45
CA TYR A 46 3.94 -5.65 4.80
C TYR A 46 3.46 -6.72 5.76
N ASP A 47 4.37 -7.27 6.58
CA ASP A 47 4.06 -8.20 7.67
C ASP A 47 3.07 -9.31 7.25
N ASP A 48 1.90 -9.35 7.89
CA ASP A 48 0.80 -10.30 7.68
C ASP A 48 -0.40 -9.66 6.96
N MET A 49 -0.19 -8.56 6.20
CA MET A 49 -1.28 -7.84 5.53
C MET A 49 -1.97 -8.63 4.42
N ILE A 50 -1.30 -9.62 3.81
CA ILE A 50 -1.89 -10.48 2.79
C ILE A 50 -2.00 -11.89 3.35
N GLU A 51 -3.22 -12.42 3.33
CA GLU A 51 -3.52 -13.79 3.70
C GLU A 51 -4.07 -14.55 2.48
N PRO A 52 -3.25 -15.42 1.86
CA PRO A 52 -3.75 -16.38 0.88
C PRO A 52 -4.63 -17.42 1.57
N ILE A 53 -5.83 -17.66 1.05
CA ILE A 53 -6.83 -18.53 1.71
C ILE A 53 -6.85 -19.98 1.16
N THR A 54 -6.06 -20.26 0.12
CA THR A 54 -5.91 -21.60 -0.47
C THR A 54 -4.43 -21.99 -0.60
N PRO A 55 -4.10 -23.30 -0.61
CA PRO A 55 -2.72 -23.76 -0.83
C PRO A 55 -2.12 -23.24 -2.15
N GLU A 56 -2.92 -23.17 -3.21
CA GLU A 56 -2.50 -22.65 -4.52
C GLU A 56 -2.22 -21.14 -4.44
N ALA A 57 -3.06 -20.38 -3.74
CA ALA A 57 -2.86 -18.95 -3.53
C ALA A 57 -1.57 -18.68 -2.76
N SER A 58 -1.23 -19.51 -1.76
CA SER A 58 0.04 -19.40 -1.03
C SER A 58 1.25 -19.60 -1.93
N GLN A 59 1.22 -20.58 -2.82
CA GLN A 59 2.31 -20.82 -3.78
C GLN A 59 2.46 -19.64 -4.75
N VAL A 60 1.34 -19.12 -5.25
CA VAL A 60 1.35 -17.97 -6.16
C VAL A 60 1.82 -16.69 -5.46
N PHE A 61 1.44 -16.50 -4.20
CA PHE A 61 1.87 -15.36 -3.40
C PHE A 61 3.39 -15.34 -3.23
N GLU A 62 4.00 -16.46 -2.86
CA GLU A 62 5.45 -16.54 -2.71
C GLU A 62 6.18 -16.36 -4.04
N ALA A 63 5.70 -16.99 -5.13
CA ALA A 63 6.26 -16.76 -6.46
C ALA A 63 6.16 -15.29 -6.91
N PHE A 64 5.07 -14.60 -6.57
CA PHE A 64 4.92 -13.17 -6.83
C PHE A 64 5.91 -12.33 -6.01
N ARG A 65 6.10 -12.65 -4.73
CA ARG A 65 7.08 -11.95 -3.88
C ARG A 65 8.51 -12.09 -4.40
N GLU A 66 8.90 -13.30 -4.79
CA GLU A 66 10.20 -13.56 -5.40
C GLU A 66 10.36 -12.75 -6.70
N ALA A 67 9.38 -12.84 -7.60
CA ALA A 67 9.42 -12.11 -8.88
C ALA A 67 9.51 -10.59 -8.70
N ILE A 68 8.77 -10.01 -7.74
CA ILE A 68 8.83 -8.56 -7.45
C ILE A 68 10.19 -8.14 -6.90
N ASN A 69 10.80 -8.95 -6.04
CA ASN A 69 12.15 -8.66 -5.52
C ASN A 69 13.20 -8.69 -6.64
N ASP A 70 13.07 -9.61 -7.60
CA ASP A 70 14.02 -9.75 -8.71
C ASP A 70 13.94 -8.58 -9.72
N VAL A 71 12.76 -8.00 -9.91
CA VAL A 71 12.57 -6.85 -10.83
C VAL A 71 12.65 -5.49 -10.14
N GLY A 72 12.80 -5.46 -8.81
CA GLY A 72 12.85 -4.24 -8.02
C GLY A 72 14.02 -3.35 -8.41
N ILE A 73 13.75 -2.05 -8.58
CA ILE A 73 14.79 -1.04 -8.81
C ILE A 73 15.11 -0.29 -7.52
N ASN A 74 16.40 -0.16 -7.21
CA ASN A 74 16.86 0.65 -6.09
C ASN A 74 17.13 2.08 -6.54
N PHE A 75 16.64 3.05 -5.77
CA PHE A 75 16.85 4.46 -6.06
C PHE A 75 17.16 5.23 -4.79
N VAL A 76 18.32 5.90 -4.77
CA VAL A 76 18.72 6.79 -3.69
C VAL A 76 18.16 8.17 -3.97
N VAL A 77 17.28 8.65 -3.08
CA VAL A 77 16.67 9.97 -3.23
C VAL A 77 17.64 11.03 -2.72
N GLU A 78 18.12 11.87 -3.63
CA GLU A 78 18.98 13.01 -3.33
C GLU A 78 18.16 14.29 -3.17
N GLU A 79 18.79 15.32 -2.60
CA GLU A 79 18.18 16.65 -2.49
C GLU A 79 17.73 17.18 -3.86
N GLY A 80 16.57 17.83 -3.91
CA GLY A 80 15.98 18.32 -5.15
C GLY A 80 15.35 17.24 -6.05
N THR A 81 15.43 15.96 -5.68
CA THR A 81 14.80 14.88 -6.44
C THR A 81 13.33 14.73 -6.09
N ALA A 82 12.47 14.66 -7.12
CA ALA A 82 11.07 14.30 -6.99
C ALA A 82 10.81 12.96 -7.68
N ILE A 83 10.17 12.03 -6.96
CA ILE A 83 9.82 10.70 -7.48
C ILE A 83 8.30 10.60 -7.57
N PHE A 84 7.83 10.21 -8.75
CA PHE A 84 6.41 9.94 -9.01
C PHE A 84 6.21 8.44 -9.14
N ILE A 85 5.37 7.88 -8.28
CA ILE A 85 5.05 6.45 -8.26
C ILE A 85 3.59 6.29 -8.65
N ASN A 86 3.33 5.54 -9.72
CA ASN A 86 1.97 5.14 -10.06
C ASN A 86 1.56 3.96 -9.17
N ASN A 87 0.82 4.26 -8.10
CA ASN A 87 0.38 3.26 -7.11
C ASN A 87 -0.58 2.21 -7.68
N HIS A 88 -1.12 2.36 -8.88
CA HIS A 88 -1.94 1.32 -9.50
C HIS A 88 -1.10 0.19 -10.09
N ILE A 89 0.17 0.39 -10.41
CA ILE A 89 0.99 -0.61 -11.13
C ILE A 89 2.32 -0.92 -10.45
N ALA A 90 2.77 -0.07 -9.53
CA ALA A 90 4.06 -0.19 -8.89
C ALA A 90 3.93 -0.39 -7.39
N LEU A 91 4.62 -1.41 -6.88
CA LEU A 91 4.91 -1.54 -5.47
C LEU A 91 6.18 -0.75 -5.14
N HIS A 92 6.25 -0.23 -3.92
CA HIS A 92 7.42 0.49 -3.44
C HIS A 92 7.67 0.15 -1.98
N SER A 93 8.95 0.12 -1.62
CA SER A 93 9.41 -0.17 -0.27
C SER A 93 10.64 0.68 0.04
N ARG A 94 11.25 0.43 1.19
CA ARG A 94 12.50 1.06 1.59
C ARG A 94 13.36 0.01 2.28
N THR A 95 14.64 -0.02 1.95
CA THR A 95 15.62 -0.83 2.66
C THR A 95 15.80 -0.36 4.11
N ALA A 96 16.27 -1.25 4.97
CA ALA A 96 16.73 -0.86 6.30
C ALA A 96 17.92 0.11 6.17
N PHE A 97 17.99 1.08 7.09
CA PHE A 97 19.09 2.03 7.17
C PHE A 97 19.27 2.46 8.63
N GLU A 98 20.51 2.76 9.02
CA GLU A 98 20.82 3.35 10.30
C GLU A 98 20.53 4.86 10.25
N PRO A 99 19.64 5.39 11.10
CA PRO A 99 19.34 6.81 11.09
C PRO A 99 20.55 7.60 11.60
N TYR A 100 20.98 8.59 10.83
CA TYR A 100 22.05 9.52 11.24
C TYR A 100 21.44 10.88 11.59
N PHE A 101 21.83 11.37 12.77
CA PHE A 101 21.50 12.69 13.30
C PHE A 101 22.78 13.50 13.48
N ASP A 102 22.75 14.77 13.08
CA ASP A 102 23.88 15.68 13.28
C ASP A 102 24.00 16.16 14.74
N GLU A 103 25.01 16.99 15.03
CA GLU A 103 25.24 17.59 16.35
C GLU A 103 24.08 18.45 16.88
N ASN A 104 23.14 18.84 16.00
CA ASN A 104 21.95 19.62 16.33
C ASN A 104 20.67 18.75 16.34
N ASP A 105 20.80 17.42 16.40
CA ASP A 105 19.71 16.44 16.39
C ASP A 105 18.88 16.46 15.08
N ARG A 106 19.47 16.90 13.97
CA ARG A 106 18.79 16.94 12.67
C ARG A 106 19.03 15.65 11.90
N GLN A 107 17.93 15.07 11.43
CA GLN A 107 17.95 13.89 10.57
C GLN A 107 18.59 14.16 9.20
N SER A 108 19.46 13.26 8.76
CA SER A 108 20.07 13.29 7.42
C SER A 108 19.10 12.95 6.27
N ARG A 109 18.03 12.22 6.56
CA ARG A 109 17.07 11.75 5.54
C ARG A 109 15.68 12.31 5.82
N TRP A 110 15.27 13.29 5.02
CA TRP A 110 13.95 13.89 5.11
C TRP A 110 13.25 13.90 3.74
N LEU A 111 12.11 13.23 3.66
CA LEU A 111 11.26 13.22 2.46
C LEU A 111 9.92 13.88 2.76
N GLN A 112 9.44 14.67 1.81
CA GLN A 112 8.05 15.15 1.79
C GLN A 112 7.24 14.23 0.88
N ARG A 113 6.04 13.83 1.33
CA ARG A 113 5.16 12.94 0.56
C ARG A 113 3.81 13.60 0.34
N VAL A 114 3.35 13.57 -0.90
CA VAL A 114 2.03 14.04 -1.33
C VAL A 114 1.32 12.89 -2.02
N PHE A 115 0.04 12.69 -1.69
CA PHE A 115 -0.82 11.76 -2.42
C PHE A 115 -1.60 12.54 -3.46
N VAL A 116 -1.63 12.01 -4.68
CA VAL A 116 -2.36 12.59 -5.81
C VAL A 116 -3.42 11.58 -6.25
N ASN A 117 -4.64 12.07 -6.43
CA ASN A 117 -5.75 11.30 -6.98
C ASN A 117 -6.32 12.10 -8.15
N ASP A 118 -6.58 11.43 -9.27
CA ASP A 118 -7.12 12.02 -10.49
C ASP A 118 -8.62 12.35 -10.36
N TYR A 119 -9.33 11.68 -9.45
CA TYR A 119 -10.77 11.83 -9.26
C TYR A 119 -11.20 11.76 -7.78
N LEU A 120 -11.50 12.92 -7.19
CA LEU A 120 -11.89 13.03 -5.77
C LEU A 120 -13.30 12.49 -5.45
N TRP A 121 -14.14 12.24 -6.45
CA TRP A 121 -15.50 11.72 -6.23
C TRP A 121 -15.52 10.30 -5.64
N GLY A 122 -14.40 9.56 -5.70
CA GLY A 122 -14.24 8.30 -4.97
C GLY A 122 -14.40 8.49 -3.45
N PHE A 123 -14.13 9.69 -2.94
CA PHE A 123 -14.27 10.06 -1.53
C PHE A 123 -15.61 10.73 -1.20
N ARG A 124 -16.59 10.73 -2.11
CA ARG A 124 -17.89 11.43 -1.88
C ARG A 124 -18.64 10.92 -0.65
N ASP A 125 -18.46 9.63 -0.33
CA ASP A 125 -19.12 8.96 0.79
C ASP A 125 -18.29 9.05 2.09
N TRP A 126 -17.10 9.65 2.03
CA TRP A 126 -16.23 9.90 3.17
C TRP A 126 -16.63 11.21 3.86
N GLN A 127 -16.16 11.42 5.09
CA GLN A 127 -16.26 12.70 5.77
C GLN A 127 -15.12 13.62 5.31
N CYS A 128 -15.46 14.82 4.86
CA CYS A 128 -14.49 15.83 4.45
C CYS A 128 -14.22 16.75 5.64
N GLU A 129 -13.11 16.55 6.35
CA GLU A 129 -12.73 17.35 7.53
C GLU A 129 -12.22 18.73 7.15
N LYS A 130 -11.49 18.81 6.02
CA LYS A 130 -10.95 20.02 5.39
C LYS A 130 -10.92 19.79 3.88
N ASP A 131 -10.74 20.84 3.09
CA ASP A 131 -10.82 20.84 1.60
C ASP A 131 -10.31 19.58 0.87
N ARG A 132 -9.22 18.98 1.36
CA ARG A 132 -8.57 17.78 0.79
C ARG A 132 -8.19 16.74 1.85
N VAL A 133 -8.89 16.72 2.98
CA VAL A 133 -8.67 15.76 4.08
C VAL A 133 -9.94 14.94 4.26
N PHE A 134 -9.85 13.64 3.96
CA PHE A 134 -10.97 12.71 3.99
C PHE A 134 -10.78 11.66 5.09
N THR A 135 -11.80 11.44 5.90
CA THR A 135 -11.87 10.43 6.94
C THR A 135 -12.98 9.42 6.59
N PRO A 136 -12.77 8.11 6.77
CA PRO A 136 -13.85 7.13 6.58
C PRO A 136 -15.01 7.47 7.52
N ARG A 137 -16.26 7.43 7.03
CA ARG A 137 -17.43 7.44 7.94
C ARG A 137 -17.56 6.07 8.59
N ASP A 138 -18.20 5.99 9.75
CA ASP A 138 -18.39 4.76 10.54
C ASP A 138 -18.94 3.56 9.74
N ASN A 139 -19.60 3.80 8.60
CA ASN A 139 -20.24 2.77 7.76
C ASN A 139 -19.45 2.35 6.50
N VAL A 140 -18.24 2.88 6.25
CA VAL A 140 -17.52 2.67 4.96
C VAL A 140 -16.55 1.49 5.00
N LEU A 141 -16.29 0.90 6.17
CA LEU A 141 -15.27 -0.14 6.33
C LEU A 141 -15.79 -1.57 6.04
N CYS A 142 -17.06 -1.70 5.65
CA CYS A 142 -17.78 -2.98 5.54
C CYS A 142 -18.51 -3.15 4.20
N GLU A 143 -17.80 -3.07 3.06
CA GLU A 143 -18.27 -3.61 1.76
C GLU A 143 -17.12 -4.30 1.01
#